data_AF-A0A6G3X825-F1
#
_entry.id   AF-A0A6G3X825-F1
#
_cell.length_a   1.000
_cell.length_b   1.000
_cell.length_c   1.000
_cell.angle_alpha   90.00
_cell.angle_beta   90.00
_cell.angle_gamma   90.00
#
_symmetry.space_group_name_H-M   'P 1'
#
loop_
_entity.id
_entity.type
_entity.pdbx_description
1 polymer ?
#
loop_
_entity_poly.entity_id
_entity_poly.type
_entity_poly.pdbx_seq_one_letter_code
_entity_poly.pdbx_strand_id
1 'polypeptide(L)'
;TIVLDDATDAGQVRTLVPERSDSLVIVTAREPLELPEDLPAWVHHLPVGPLDAAGAEELLREVAEEEEAGPYDYPSTDAVVELCGGLPLA
;
A
#
# COMPACT_ATOMS: atom_id res chain seq x y z
N THR A 1 5.28 3.87 -18.22
CA THR A 1 4.82 4.06 -16.85
C THR A 1 5.94 4.64 -16.03
N ILE A 2 5.66 5.69 -15.25
CA ILE A 2 6.59 6.32 -14.31
C ILE A 2 6.03 6.06 -12.90
N VAL A 3 6.91 5.81 -11.94
CA VAL A 3 6.55 5.69 -10.52
C VAL A 3 7.26 6.78 -9.75
N LEU A 4 6.50 7.61 -9.04
CA LEU A 4 7.00 8.54 -8.05
C LEU A 4 6.68 7.96 -6.67
N ASP A 5 7.74 7.62 -5.94
CA ASP A 5 7.61 7.04 -4.61
C ASP A 5 7.77 8.11 -3.52
N ASP A 6 6.97 8.01 -2.45
CA ASP A 6 6.99 8.87 -1.26
C ASP A 6 6.90 10.38 -1.59
N ALA A 7 5.94 10.75 -2.44
CA ALA A 7 5.70 12.15 -2.81
C ALA A 7 5.24 12.97 -1.61
N THR A 8 5.85 14.15 -1.43
CA THR A 8 5.56 15.05 -0.32
C THR A 8 4.77 16.29 -0.75
N ASP A 9 4.75 16.62 -2.04
CA ASP A 9 4.03 17.78 -2.56
C ASP A 9 3.58 17.63 -4.04
N ALA A 10 2.57 18.41 -4.42
CA ALA A 10 1.98 18.39 -5.76
C ALA A 10 2.92 18.93 -6.86
N GLY A 11 3.95 19.71 -6.50
CA GLY A 11 4.94 20.22 -7.44
C GLY A 11 5.80 19.11 -8.02
N GLN A 12 6.15 18.12 -7.20
CA GLN A 12 6.83 16.89 -7.65
C GLN A 12 6.00 16.13 -8.68
N VAL A 13 4.69 15.98 -8.41
CA VAL A 13 3.76 15.30 -9.32
C VAL A 13 3.63 16.06 -10.64
N ARG A 14 3.39 17.39 -10.60
CA ARG A 14 3.22 18.22 -11.81
C ARG A 14 4.42 18.13 -12.75
N THR A 15 5.63 18.03 -12.20
CA THR A 15 6.87 17.92 -12.99
C THR A 15 6.90 16.65 -13.86
N LEU A 16 6.17 15.60 -13.46
CA LEU A 16 6.15 14.30 -14.14
C LEU A 16 4.92 14.09 -15.02
N VAL A 17 3.92 14.98 -14.98
CA VAL A 17 2.70 14.88 -15.79
C VAL A 17 2.90 15.63 -17.11
N PRO A 18 3.04 14.94 -18.26
CA PRO A 18 3.14 15.58 -19.56
C PRO A 18 1.77 16.12 -20.03
N GLU A 19 1.76 17.23 -20.78
CA GLU A 19 0.52 17.88 -21.26
C GLU A 19 -0.31 17.00 -22.22
N ARG A 20 0.34 16.11 -22.98
CA ARG A 20 -0.31 15.16 -23.89
C ARG A 20 0.47 13.84 -23.93
N SER A 21 -0.03 12.83 -23.23
CA SER A 21 0.54 11.49 -23.27
C SER A 21 -0.47 10.45 -22.77
N ASP A 22 -0.40 9.24 -23.32
CA ASP A 22 -1.09 8.06 -22.78
C ASP A 22 -0.28 7.37 -21.67
N SER A 23 0.73 8.05 -21.11
CA SER A 23 1.59 7.51 -20.05
C SER A 23 0.89 7.52 -18.70
N LEU A 24 0.97 6.41 -17.98
CA LEU A 24 0.58 6.31 -16.58
C LEU A 24 1.69 6.81 -15.65
N VAL A 25 1.33 7.68 -14.71
CA VAL A 25 2.15 8.06 -13.56
C VAL A 25 1.50 7.49 -12.30
N ILE A 26 2.22 6.64 -11.58
CA ILE A 26 1.80 6.11 -10.27
C ILE A 26 2.52 6.92 -9.20
N VAL A 27 1.77 7.44 -8.23
CA VAL A 27 2.31 8.23 -7.12
C VAL A 27 1.95 7.54 -5.81
N THR A 28 2.93 7.29 -4.96
CA THR A 28 2.70 6.91 -3.55
C THR A 28 2.98 8.11 -2.66
N ALA A 29 2.25 8.22 -1.54
CA ALA A 29 2.43 9.25 -0.54
C ALA A 29 1.99 8.69 0.82
N ARG A 30 2.62 9.16 1.92
CA ARG A 30 2.29 8.71 3.28
C ARG A 30 0.93 9.23 3.76
N GLU A 31 0.60 10.45 3.34
CA GLU A 31 -0.66 11.11 3.66
C GLU A 31 -1.42 11.42 2.37
N PRO A 32 -2.74 11.59 2.42
CA PRO A 32 -3.51 12.03 1.26
C PRO A 32 -2.91 13.29 0.64
N LEU A 33 -2.43 13.17 -0.60
CA LEU A 33 -1.81 14.29 -1.32
C LEU A 33 -2.86 15.04 -2.13
N GLU A 34 -3.18 16.27 -1.71
CA GLU A 34 -4.05 17.16 -2.48
C GLU A 34 -3.36 17.63 -3.76
N LEU A 35 -4.03 17.40 -4.89
CA LEU A 35 -3.54 17.83 -6.21
C LEU A 35 -4.39 19.00 -6.73
N PRO A 36 -3.76 20.00 -7.37
CA PRO A 36 -4.49 21.12 -7.96
C PRO A 36 -5.50 20.66 -9.02
N GLU A 37 -6.68 21.29 -9.05
CA GLU A 37 -7.73 21.01 -10.04
C GLU A 37 -7.29 21.29 -11.49
N ASP A 38 -6.28 22.14 -11.69
CA ASP A 38 -5.71 22.48 -13.00
C ASP A 38 -4.60 21.51 -13.45
N LEU A 39 -4.32 20.44 -12.70
CA LEU A 39 -3.37 19.41 -13.12
C LEU A 39 -3.87 18.77 -14.43
N PRO A 40 -3.06 18.71 -15.50
CA PRO A 40 -3.48 18.21 -16.80
C PRO A 40 -3.50 16.67 -16.85
N ALA A 41 -4.19 16.03 -15.90
CA ALA A 41 -4.33 14.59 -15.78
C ALA A 41 -5.69 14.21 -15.19
N TRP A 42 -6.17 13.01 -15.55
CA TRP A 42 -7.21 12.35 -14.78
C TRP A 42 -6.60 11.71 -13.55
N VAL A 43 -7.05 12.14 -12.37
CA VAL A 43 -6.54 11.66 -11.09
C VAL A 43 -7.49 10.60 -10.54
N HIS A 44 -6.91 9.46 -10.15
CA HIS A 44 -7.60 8.41 -9.41
C HIS A 44 -6.88 8.19 -8.08
N HIS A 45 -7.59 8.38 -6.97
CA HIS A 45 -7.08 8.08 -5.64
C HIS A 45 -7.42 6.64 -5.28
N LEU A 46 -6.41 5.88 -4.84
CA LEU A 46 -6.56 4.52 -4.33
C LEU A 46 -6.04 4.49 -2.88
N PRO A 47 -6.91 4.65 -1.87
CA PRO A 47 -6.50 4.51 -0.49
C PRO A 47 -6.00 3.09 -0.23
N VAL A 48 -4.82 2.96 0.38
CA VAL A 48 -4.27 1.67 0.81
C VAL A 48 -4.54 1.53 2.31
N GLY A 49 -5.42 0.58 2.65
CA GLY A 49 -5.75 0.26 4.04
C GLY A 49 -4.94 -0.92 4.58
N PRO A 50 -5.13 -1.26 5.86
CA PRO A 50 -4.64 -2.51 6.43
C PRO A 50 -5.14 -3.73 5.66
N LEU A 51 -4.43 -4.85 5.80
CA LEU A 51 -4.89 -6.16 5.33
C LEU A 51 -6.14 -6.59 6.12
N ASP A 52 -6.97 -7.40 5.47
CA ASP A 52 -8.01 -8.13 6.19
C ASP A 52 -7.39 -9.31 6.98
N ALA A 53 -8.20 -9.95 7.82
CA ALA A 53 -7.72 -11.02 8.68
C ALA A 53 -7.08 -12.18 7.89
N ALA A 54 -7.68 -12.56 6.76
CA ALA A 54 -7.17 -13.65 5.93
C ALA A 54 -5.83 -13.30 5.28
N GLY A 55 -5.68 -12.08 4.74
CA GLY A 55 -4.42 -11.61 4.16
C GLY A 55 -3.33 -11.41 5.20
N ALA A 56 -3.67 -10.95 6.41
CA ALA A 56 -2.72 -10.81 7.51
C ALA A 56 -2.22 -12.19 8.01
N GLU A 57 -3.12 -13.16 8.14
CA GLU A 57 -2.79 -14.55 8.46
C GLU A 57 -1.89 -15.17 7.38
N GLU A 58 -2.22 -14.95 6.11
CA GLU A 58 -1.43 -15.41 4.97
C GLU A 58 -0.01 -14.85 4.99
N LEU A 59 0.13 -13.53 5.16
CA LEU A 59 1.44 -12.90 5.24
C LEU A 59 2.27 -13.44 6.41
N LEU A 60 1.67 -13.58 7.60
CA LEU A 60 2.36 -14.07 8.79
C LEU A 60 2.91 -15.48 8.57
N ARG A 61 2.12 -16.37 7.98
CA ARG A 61 2.52 -17.76 7.70
C ARG A 61 3.65 -17.84 6.68
N GLU A 62 3.56 -17.07 5.60
CA GLU A 62 4.57 -17.06 4.54
C GLU A 62 5.90 -16.50 5.04
N VAL A 63 5.88 -15.43 5.86
CA VAL A 63 7.10 -14.79 6.39
C VAL A 63 7.74 -15.59 7.51
N ALA A 64 6.97 -16.38 8.27
CA ALA A 64 7.52 -17.22 9.32
C ALA A 64 8.47 -18.30 8.76
N GLU A 65 8.34 -18.68 7.48
CA GLU A 65 9.17 -19.69 6.79
C GLU A 65 9.32 -21.02 7.57
N GLU A 66 8.44 -21.29 8.53
CA GLU A 66 8.50 -22.46 9.39
C GLU A 66 7.63 -23.58 8.82
N GLU A 67 8.21 -24.79 8.72
CA GLU A 67 7.38 -26.00 8.64
C GLU A 67 6.58 -26.08 9.95
N GLU A 68 5.26 -25.93 9.86
CA GLU A 68 4.36 -26.07 11.01
C GLU A 68 4.64 -27.39 11.73
N ALA A 69 5.31 -27.31 12.88
CA ALA A 69 5.66 -28.46 13.69
C ALA A 69 4.44 -28.88 14.51
N GLY A 70 3.48 -29.55 13.88
CA GLY A 70 2.27 -30.07 14.52
C GLY A 70 0.99 -29.41 14.01
N PRO A 71 -0.12 -29.50 14.77
CA PRO A 71 -1.39 -28.93 14.35
C PRO A 71 -1.34 -27.39 14.37
N TYR A 72 -2.03 -26.78 13.40
CA TYR A 72 -2.16 -25.33 13.26
C TYR A 72 -2.69 -24.67 14.54
N ASP A 73 -1.93 -23.68 15.07
CA ASP A 73 -2.26 -22.93 16.28
C ASP A 73 -3.01 -21.63 15.97
N TYR A 74 -4.24 -21.79 15.48
CA TYR A 74 -5.13 -20.67 15.14
C TYR A 74 -5.26 -19.60 16.24
N PRO A 75 -5.40 -19.94 17.54
CA PRO A 75 -5.48 -18.92 18.60
C PRO A 75 -4.25 -18.01 18.69
N SER A 76 -3.04 -18.56 18.56
CA SER A 76 -1.82 -17.75 18.60
C SER A 76 -1.68 -16.92 17.33
N THR A 77 -2.01 -17.49 16.17
CA THR A 77 -2.01 -16.77 14.89
C THR A 77 -2.98 -15.57 14.92
N ASP A 78 -4.22 -15.77 15.37
CA ASP A 78 -5.21 -14.70 15.53
C ASP A 78 -4.71 -13.59 16.47
N ALA A 79 -4.11 -13.97 17.60
CA ALA A 79 -3.59 -13.01 18.57
C ALA A 79 -2.46 -12.15 17.98
N VAL A 80 -1.57 -12.74 17.18
CA VAL A 80 -0.51 -11.99 16.48
C VAL A 80 -1.10 -11.06 15.43
N VAL A 81 -2.04 -11.55 14.61
CA VAL A 81 -2.73 -10.74 13.60
C VAL A 81 -3.45 -9.54 14.23
N GLU A 82 -4.13 -9.74 15.38
CA GLU A 82 -4.78 -8.68 16.14
C GLU A 82 -3.77 -7.63 16.65
N LEU A 83 -2.64 -8.08 17.22
CA LEU A 83 -1.59 -7.19 17.72
C LEU A 83 -0.94 -6.36 16.60
N CYS A 84 -0.79 -6.92 15.40
CA CYS A 84 -0.27 -6.21 14.23
C CYS A 84 -1.30 -5.27 13.59
N GLY A 85 -2.59 -5.38 13.95
CA GLY A 85 -3.65 -4.52 13.43
C GLY A 85 -3.84 -4.59 11.91
N GLY A 86 -3.46 -5.71 11.28
CA GLY A 86 -3.47 -5.87 9.82
C GLY A 86 -2.40 -5.04 9.08
N LEU A 87 -1.45 -4.43 9.79
CA LEU A 87 -0.35 -3.67 9.18
C LEU A 87 0.81 -4.61 8.80
N PRO A 88 1.23 -4.67 7.52
CA PRO A 88 2.28 -5.59 7.09
C PRO A 88 3.66 -5.42 7.74
N LEU A 89 3.96 -4.25 8.32
CA LEU A 89 5.28 -3.88 8.87
C LEU A 89 5.24 -3.56 10.38
N ALA A 90 4.21 -4.05 11.09
CA ALA A 90 4.03 -3.83 12.53
C ALA A 90 5.19 -4.35 13.39
#